data_AF-A0A2N5J3U5-F1
#
_entry.id   AF-A0A2N5J3U5-F1
#
_cell.length_a   1.000
_cell.length_b   1.000
_cell.length_c   1.000
_cell.angle_alpha   90.00
_cell.angle_beta   90.00
_cell.angle_gamma   90.00
#
_symmetry.space_group_name_H-M   'P 1'
#
loop_
_entity.id
_entity.type
_entity.pdbx_description
1 polymer ?
#
loop_
_entity_poly.entity_id
_entity_poly.type
_entity_poly.pdbx_seq_one_letter_code
_entity_poly.pdbx_strand_id
1 'polypeptide(L)'
;MARRWTPQRFVMLRRIRVAVCVVTVLAACAATFAFSARKSVALTVNGKTTTVQTYAMSVDRLLEEQGVNVRTHDLVQSSSGSTLANHAVVTVRSAYQTTVNVDGEEIPFWTVADSADQLIGFFKANEKQASKVTVDIDNIYNQLTGGLVINKKGPVTVIADGKSSEAPNGKLPAASILDSKGINVGKEDRVSVEEDGSETILRVKRVTHGQETRTKSVPYSTQTIIDSSLESGQTEIRQQGQNGEIQQVFNVTYVDGVAESETLASETTTKAAVDQIIAVGPEKVEEPKKDTGSGKADSGTNQSTKPSTSDKDKNDSSNSNSNSGNSNNSGNSGNSSNNSGSNSGNSNSNNSGNSSNNGSSNSNSGNSNSGNSGSNSGSNSGSSSGSGRLWHPSVSQAQTYAAAAAAQRGWTGAEWDAIVWLWNKESGWRWNAANPYSSAYGIPQALPGSKMGTGWQDDGAVQIDWGLSYIAQRYGTPTNCKRIWEQQGWY
;
A
#
# COMPACT_ATOMS: atom_id res chain seq x y z
N MET A 1 3.66 32.31 93.69
CA MET A 1 3.25 32.64 92.30
C MET A 1 2.50 31.46 91.69
N ALA A 2 1.18 31.39 91.86
CA ALA A 2 0.35 30.37 91.21
C ALA A 2 0.18 30.73 89.74
N ARG A 3 0.88 30.01 88.83
CA ARG A 3 0.62 30.12 87.39
C ARG A 3 -0.82 29.66 87.16
N ARG A 4 -1.73 30.61 86.87
CA ARG A 4 -3.11 30.31 86.48
C ARG A 4 -3.08 29.40 85.25
N TRP A 5 -3.43 28.14 85.42
CA TRP A 5 -3.54 27.16 84.34
C TRP A 5 -4.78 27.49 83.51
N THR A 6 -4.58 28.03 82.31
CA THR A 6 -5.68 28.36 81.40
C THR A 6 -6.12 27.13 80.61
N PRO A 7 -7.43 26.80 80.57
CA PRO A 7 -7.98 25.66 79.81
C PRO A 7 -7.58 25.65 78.33
N GLN A 8 -7.30 26.84 77.77
CA GLN A 8 -6.85 27.00 76.39
C GLN A 8 -5.51 26.31 76.09
N ARG A 9 -4.54 26.29 77.04
CA ARG A 9 -3.25 25.62 76.83
C ARG A 9 -3.39 24.10 76.77
N PHE A 10 -4.31 23.52 77.56
CA PHE A 10 -4.60 22.08 77.52
C PHE A 10 -5.27 21.67 76.21
N VAL A 11 -6.25 22.45 75.77
CA VAL A 11 -6.92 22.22 74.48
C VAL A 11 -5.94 22.40 73.32
N MET A 12 -5.06 23.41 73.37
CA MET A 12 -4.03 23.64 72.37
C MET A 12 -3.00 22.49 72.31
N LEU A 13 -2.47 22.03 73.44
CA LEU A 13 -1.53 20.91 73.49
C LEU A 13 -2.17 19.58 73.08
N ARG A 14 -3.45 19.35 73.42
CA ARG A 14 -4.21 18.18 72.95
C ARG A 14 -4.41 18.22 71.44
N ARG A 15 -4.76 19.38 70.87
CA ARG A 15 -4.87 19.58 69.42
C ARG A 15 -3.53 19.37 68.71
N ILE A 16 -2.42 19.86 69.28
CA ILE A 16 -1.07 19.62 68.75
C ILE A 16 -0.72 18.12 68.79
N ARG A 17 -0.97 17.41 69.90
CA ARG A 17 -0.71 15.97 70.00
C ARG A 17 -1.52 15.16 68.99
N VAL A 18 -2.81 15.48 68.84
CA VAL A 18 -3.67 14.83 67.83
C VAL A 18 -3.17 15.14 66.41
N ALA A 19 -2.80 16.39 66.12
CA ALA A 19 -2.24 16.76 64.82
C ALA A 19 -0.93 16.02 64.52
N VAL A 20 -0.02 15.91 65.50
CA VAL A 20 1.22 15.14 65.37
C VAL A 20 0.91 13.65 65.12
N CYS A 21 0.00 13.04 65.88
CA CYS A 21 -0.39 11.65 65.64
C CYS A 21 -0.96 11.43 64.22
N VAL A 22 -1.84 12.32 63.76
CA VAL A 22 -2.40 12.24 62.39
C VAL A 22 -1.29 12.36 61.34
N VAL A 23 -0.39 13.33 61.49
CA VAL A 23 0.74 13.50 60.56
C VAL A 23 1.66 12.28 60.57
N THR A 24 1.96 11.70 61.73
CA THR A 24 2.80 10.49 61.81
C THR A 24 2.15 9.27 61.18
N VAL A 25 0.83 9.08 61.34
CA VAL A 25 0.11 7.97 60.72
C VAL A 25 0.06 8.15 59.20
N LEU A 26 -0.24 9.37 58.73
CA LEU A 26 -0.22 9.66 57.30
C LEU A 26 1.17 9.45 56.68
N ALA A 27 2.24 9.88 57.37
CA ALA A 27 3.61 9.65 56.93
C ALA A 27 3.97 8.15 56.90
N ALA A 28 3.58 7.39 57.92
CA ALA A 28 3.81 5.94 57.97
C ALA A 28 3.03 5.20 56.87
N CYS A 29 1.77 5.56 56.64
CA CYS A 29 0.96 5.02 55.55
C CYS A 29 1.56 5.35 54.18
N ALA A 30 1.98 6.59 53.96
CA ALA A 30 2.62 7.00 52.71
C ALA A 30 3.94 6.26 52.47
N ALA A 31 4.78 6.10 53.50
CA ALA A 31 6.04 5.35 53.40
C ALA A 31 5.78 3.86 53.12
N THR A 32 4.79 3.26 53.78
CA THR A 32 4.42 1.85 53.56
C THR A 32 3.89 1.64 52.14
N PHE A 33 3.04 2.56 51.65
CA PHE A 33 2.53 2.53 50.28
C PHE A 33 3.64 2.72 49.24
N ALA A 34 4.55 3.67 49.46
CA ALA A 34 5.70 3.88 48.59
C ALA A 34 6.64 2.68 48.55
N PHE A 35 6.74 1.89 49.62
CA PHE A 35 7.54 0.67 49.61
C PHE A 35 6.81 -0.50 48.91
N SER A 36 5.51 -0.67 49.17
CA SER A 36 4.71 -1.77 48.62
C SER A 36 4.28 -1.58 47.16
N ALA A 37 4.20 -0.33 46.67
CA ALA A 37 3.86 -0.02 45.29
C ALA A 37 5.00 -0.30 44.29
N ARG A 38 6.22 -0.56 44.80
CA ARG A 38 7.40 -0.84 43.99
C ARG A 38 7.29 -2.24 43.40
N LYS A 39 7.46 -2.34 42.09
CA LYS A 39 7.36 -3.57 41.32
C LYS A 39 8.74 -3.97 40.82
N SER A 40 9.01 -5.26 40.86
CA SER A 40 10.16 -5.90 40.23
C SER A 40 9.68 -6.57 38.94
N VAL A 41 10.11 -6.09 37.79
CA VAL A 41 9.66 -6.57 36.46
C VAL A 41 10.85 -7.14 35.70
N ALA A 42 10.66 -8.28 35.05
CA ALA A 42 11.63 -8.81 34.10
C ALA A 42 11.36 -8.18 32.72
N LEU A 43 12.23 -7.26 32.29
CA LEU A 43 12.16 -6.62 30.98
C LEU A 43 13.13 -7.29 30.02
N THR A 44 12.60 -7.93 28.99
CA THR A 44 13.35 -8.56 27.90
C THR A 44 13.25 -7.69 26.66
N VAL A 45 14.35 -7.07 26.24
CA VAL A 45 14.43 -6.28 25.01
C VAL A 45 15.34 -7.00 24.02
N ASN A 46 14.80 -7.39 22.86
CA ASN A 46 15.54 -8.07 21.79
C ASN A 46 16.36 -9.27 22.30
N GLY A 47 15.74 -10.11 23.14
CA GLY A 47 16.35 -11.32 23.71
C GLY A 47 17.23 -11.08 24.95
N LYS A 48 17.53 -9.82 25.32
CA LYS A 48 18.29 -9.50 26.54
C LYS A 48 17.35 -9.21 27.71
N THR A 49 17.36 -10.09 28.72
CA THR A 49 16.55 -9.92 29.93
C THR A 49 17.29 -9.13 31.00
N THR A 50 16.61 -8.15 31.59
CA THR A 50 17.05 -7.35 32.74
C THR A 50 15.95 -7.28 33.78
N THR A 51 16.30 -7.22 35.06
CA THR A 51 15.33 -6.99 36.13
C THR A 51 15.29 -5.50 36.48
N VAL A 52 14.12 -4.89 36.33
CA VAL A 52 13.89 -3.46 36.54
C VAL A 52 12.99 -3.27 37.75
N GLN A 53 13.35 -2.32 38.60
CA GLN A 53 12.51 -1.89 39.71
C GLN A 53 11.78 -0.61 39.33
N THR A 54 10.44 -0.62 39.32
CA THR A 54 9.63 0.49 38.82
C THR A 54 8.39 0.74 39.69
N TYR A 55 7.83 1.95 39.61
CA TYR A 55 6.49 2.28 40.13
C TYR A 55 5.44 2.35 39.02
N ALA A 56 5.83 2.18 37.76
CA ALA A 56 4.96 2.24 36.60
C ALA A 56 3.70 1.36 36.78
N MET A 57 2.58 1.91 36.34
CA MET A 57 1.28 1.21 36.35
C MET A 57 0.98 0.53 35.02
N SER A 58 1.69 0.91 33.95
CA SER A 58 1.53 0.38 32.59
C SER A 58 2.88 -0.02 32.01
N VAL A 59 2.82 -0.86 30.98
CA VAL A 59 3.99 -1.25 30.19
C VAL A 59 4.61 -0.04 29.52
N ASP A 60 3.81 0.81 28.87
CA ASP A 60 4.29 2.01 28.17
C ASP A 60 5.12 2.91 29.08
N ARG A 61 4.66 3.12 30.32
CA ARG A 61 5.40 3.94 31.28
C ARG A 61 6.70 3.30 31.74
N LEU A 62 6.71 1.98 31.93
CA LEU A 62 7.95 1.25 32.21
C LEU A 62 8.95 1.41 31.05
N LEU A 63 8.49 1.27 29.80
CA LEU A 63 9.35 1.37 28.63
C LEU A 63 9.92 2.79 28.46
N GLU A 64 9.10 3.81 28.69
CA GLU A 64 9.53 5.21 28.73
C GLU A 64 10.58 5.45 29.83
N GLU A 65 10.35 4.94 31.04
CA GLU A 65 11.31 5.02 32.17
C GLU A 65 12.65 4.35 31.86
N GLN A 66 12.65 3.28 31.05
CA GLN A 66 13.86 2.57 30.62
C GLN A 66 14.45 3.13 29.32
N GLY A 67 13.88 4.18 28.73
CA GLY A 67 14.34 4.77 27.46
C GLY A 67 14.19 3.83 26.26
N VAL A 68 13.25 2.88 26.33
CA VAL A 68 12.96 1.93 25.26
C VAL A 68 11.92 2.54 24.32
N ASN A 69 12.39 3.03 23.17
CA ASN A 69 11.52 3.57 22.12
C ASN A 69 10.92 2.44 21.29
N VAL A 70 9.60 2.29 21.37
CA VAL A 70 8.82 1.28 20.62
C VAL A 70 8.28 1.90 19.35
N ARG A 71 8.41 1.18 18.22
CA ARG A 71 7.84 1.55 16.92
C ARG A 71 6.50 0.85 16.68
N THR A 72 5.77 1.29 15.66
CA THR A 72 4.41 0.78 15.36
C THR A 72 4.34 -0.72 15.07
N HIS A 73 5.39 -1.32 14.53
CA HIS A 73 5.43 -2.75 14.20
C HIS A 73 6.16 -3.60 15.26
N ASP A 74 6.73 -2.97 16.29
CA ASP A 74 7.43 -3.70 17.35
C ASP A 74 6.44 -4.52 18.18
N LEU A 75 6.85 -5.71 18.59
CA LEU A 75 6.06 -6.54 19.50
C LEU A 75 6.31 -6.08 20.93
N VAL A 76 5.24 -5.68 21.62
CA VAL A 76 5.24 -5.47 23.06
C VAL A 76 4.23 -6.41 23.71
N GLN A 77 4.73 -7.29 24.58
CA GLN A 77 3.91 -8.23 25.32
C GLN A 77 4.20 -8.12 26.81
N SER A 78 3.15 -8.23 27.62
CA SER A 78 3.25 -8.30 29.07
C SER A 78 2.48 -9.50 29.59
N SER A 79 3.09 -10.27 30.48
CA SER A 79 2.43 -11.38 31.16
C SER A 79 1.29 -10.94 32.07
N SER A 80 1.20 -9.64 32.41
CA SER A 80 0.16 -9.08 33.27
C SER A 80 -0.94 -8.30 32.52
N GLY A 81 -0.90 -8.29 31.18
CA GLY A 81 -1.86 -7.54 30.36
C GLY A 81 -1.65 -6.02 30.43
N SER A 82 -2.74 -5.25 30.49
CA SER A 82 -2.72 -3.78 30.39
C SER A 82 -2.19 -3.08 31.64
N THR A 83 -2.36 -3.68 32.81
CA THR A 83 -1.82 -3.16 34.07
C THR A 83 -0.55 -3.91 34.43
N LEU A 84 0.52 -3.18 34.70
CA LEU A 84 1.80 -3.76 35.05
C LEU A 84 1.75 -4.30 36.49
N ALA A 85 1.89 -5.62 36.64
CA ALA A 85 1.91 -6.27 37.94
C ALA A 85 3.36 -6.46 38.45
N ASN A 86 3.50 -6.65 39.77
CA ASN A 86 4.78 -7.08 40.33
C ASN A 86 5.13 -8.49 39.79
N HIS A 87 6.41 -8.73 39.52
CA HIS A 87 6.93 -9.95 38.88
C HIS A 87 6.41 -10.22 37.47
N ALA A 88 5.84 -9.20 36.81
CA ALA A 88 5.48 -9.31 35.40
C ALA A 88 6.74 -9.53 34.53
N VAL A 89 6.55 -10.23 33.40
CA VAL A 89 7.52 -10.32 32.32
C VAL A 89 7.03 -9.44 31.19
N VAL A 90 7.85 -8.47 30.80
CA VAL A 90 7.61 -7.59 29.66
C VAL A 90 8.62 -7.93 28.58
N THR A 91 8.12 -8.31 27.40
CA THR A 91 8.94 -8.65 26.24
C THR A 91 8.73 -7.59 25.17
N VAL A 92 9.83 -7.00 24.72
CA VAL A 92 9.87 -6.06 23.60
C VAL A 92 10.76 -6.67 22.52
N ARG A 93 10.23 -6.79 21.31
CA ARG A 93 11.00 -7.17 20.12
C ARG A 93 10.84 -6.10 19.06
N SER A 94 11.97 -5.51 18.66
CA SER A 94 12.02 -4.59 17.54
C SER A 94 11.69 -5.32 16.25
N ALA A 95 10.77 -4.78 15.47
CA ALA A 95 10.47 -5.29 14.15
C ALA A 95 11.43 -4.74 13.11
N TYR A 96 11.69 -5.55 12.09
CA TYR A 96 12.41 -5.17 10.89
C TYR A 96 11.60 -5.58 9.67
N GLN A 97 11.87 -4.91 8.56
CA GLN A 97 11.27 -5.21 7.29
C GLN A 97 12.21 -6.10 6.47
N THR A 98 11.63 -7.04 5.73
CA THR A 98 12.31 -7.94 4.80
C THR A 98 11.36 -8.25 3.64
N THR A 99 11.91 -8.67 2.51
CA THR A 99 11.13 -9.19 1.38
C THR A 99 11.12 -10.71 1.44
N VAL A 100 9.94 -11.29 1.35
CA VAL A 100 9.75 -12.74 1.28
C VAL A 100 9.16 -13.09 -0.08
N ASN A 101 9.78 -14.05 -0.76
CA ASN A 101 9.28 -14.58 -2.02
C ASN A 101 8.66 -15.96 -1.76
N VAL A 102 7.37 -16.09 -2.06
CA VAL A 102 6.62 -17.35 -1.98
C VAL A 102 6.21 -17.75 -3.39
N ASP A 103 6.76 -18.85 -3.89
CA ASP A 103 6.48 -19.38 -5.25
C ASP A 103 6.56 -18.35 -6.39
N GLY A 104 7.50 -17.40 -6.28
CA GLY A 104 7.74 -16.34 -7.28
C GLY A 104 7.09 -15.00 -6.95
N GLU A 105 6.24 -14.92 -5.94
CA GLU A 105 5.54 -13.71 -5.53
C GLU A 105 6.28 -13.00 -4.39
N GLU A 106 6.81 -11.80 -4.65
CA GLU A 106 7.51 -10.99 -3.65
C GLU A 106 6.53 -10.21 -2.76
N ILE A 107 6.76 -10.29 -1.44
CA ILE A 107 5.91 -9.71 -0.41
C ILE A 107 6.80 -8.96 0.60
N PRO A 108 6.66 -7.63 0.73
CA PRO A 108 7.30 -6.91 1.81
C PRO A 108 6.63 -7.27 3.14
N PHE A 109 7.43 -7.60 4.15
CA PHE A 109 6.92 -8.15 5.39
C PHE A 109 7.64 -7.56 6.61
N TRP A 110 6.86 -7.03 7.55
CA TRP A 110 7.37 -6.64 8.87
C TRP A 110 7.35 -7.85 9.79
N THR A 111 8.50 -8.16 10.36
CA THR A 111 8.61 -9.29 11.28
C THR A 111 9.46 -8.96 12.49
N VAL A 112 9.18 -9.70 13.56
CA VAL A 112 10.01 -9.73 14.77
C VAL A 112 10.89 -10.98 14.83
N ALA A 113 10.86 -11.84 13.79
CA ALA A 113 11.56 -13.12 13.78
C ALA A 113 13.04 -13.00 14.19
N ASP A 114 13.56 -13.95 14.94
CA ASP A 114 14.99 -13.98 15.33
C ASP A 114 15.88 -14.74 14.33
N SER A 115 15.25 -15.45 13.39
CA SER A 115 15.91 -16.36 12.47
C SER A 115 15.13 -16.54 11.17
N ALA A 116 15.86 -16.92 10.10
CA ALA A 116 15.26 -17.26 8.82
C ALA A 116 14.32 -18.47 8.96
N ASP A 117 14.69 -19.47 9.76
CA ASP A 117 13.84 -20.62 10.08
C ASP A 117 12.51 -20.19 10.72
N GLN A 118 12.55 -19.30 11.73
CA GLN A 118 11.33 -18.80 12.36
C GLN A 118 10.45 -18.05 11.36
N LEU A 119 11.05 -17.19 10.53
CA LEU A 119 10.30 -16.42 9.53
C LEU A 119 9.66 -17.32 8.49
N ILE A 120 10.42 -18.24 7.89
CA ILE A 120 9.91 -19.22 6.92
C ILE A 120 8.81 -20.07 7.57
N GLY A 121 9.00 -20.45 8.84
CA GLY A 121 8.00 -21.16 9.63
C GLY A 121 6.66 -20.42 9.73
N PHE A 122 6.65 -19.09 9.82
CA PHE A 122 5.39 -18.31 9.83
C PHE A 122 4.62 -18.45 8.52
N PHE A 123 5.30 -18.39 7.38
CA PHE A 123 4.65 -18.59 6.07
C PHE A 123 4.15 -20.04 5.95
N LYS A 124 5.00 -21.04 6.24
CA LYS A 124 4.63 -22.46 6.15
C LYS A 124 3.49 -22.89 7.09
N ALA A 125 3.32 -22.21 8.24
CA ALA A 125 2.30 -22.58 9.21
C ALA A 125 0.87 -22.47 8.65
N ASN A 126 0.64 -21.50 7.77
CA ASN A 126 -0.67 -21.19 7.20
C ASN A 126 -0.73 -21.39 5.68
N GLU A 127 0.40 -21.34 4.97
CA GLU A 127 0.54 -21.65 3.54
C GLU A 127 1.04 -23.08 3.32
N LYS A 128 0.15 -24.07 3.48
CA LYS A 128 0.50 -25.50 3.35
C LYS A 128 0.89 -25.94 1.94
N GLN A 129 0.65 -25.10 0.92
CA GLN A 129 0.93 -25.41 -0.48
C GLN A 129 2.18 -24.70 -1.02
N ALA A 130 2.81 -23.81 -0.23
CA ALA A 130 4.02 -23.13 -0.65
C ALA A 130 5.12 -24.15 -0.95
N SER A 131 5.52 -24.25 -2.21
CA SER A 131 6.55 -25.19 -2.63
C SER A 131 7.95 -24.67 -2.26
N LYS A 132 8.11 -23.35 -2.32
CA LYS A 132 9.34 -22.65 -2.00
C LYS A 132 9.07 -21.33 -1.28
N VAL A 133 9.81 -21.11 -0.19
CA VAL A 133 9.81 -19.83 0.54
C VAL A 133 11.24 -19.33 0.60
N THR A 134 11.47 -18.11 0.11
CA THR A 134 12.76 -17.43 0.13
C THR A 134 12.65 -16.15 0.94
N VAL A 135 13.61 -15.92 1.82
CA VAL A 135 13.71 -14.68 2.61
C VAL A 135 14.94 -13.92 2.16
N ASP A 136 14.74 -12.68 1.72
CA ASP A 136 15.83 -11.77 1.37
C ASP A 136 16.37 -11.07 2.63
N ILE A 137 17.69 -11.14 2.80
CA ILE A 137 18.42 -10.61 3.95
C ILE A 137 19.10 -9.33 3.51
N ASP A 138 18.37 -8.22 3.57
CA ASP A 138 18.86 -6.89 3.18
C ASP A 138 20.02 -6.38 4.05
N ASN A 139 20.35 -7.06 5.16
CA ASN A 139 21.43 -6.65 6.04
C ASN A 139 22.06 -7.81 6.84
N ILE A 140 23.02 -8.50 6.22
CA ILE A 140 23.69 -9.70 6.76
C ILE A 140 24.63 -9.38 7.94
N TYR A 141 25.08 -8.13 8.07
CA TYR A 141 26.06 -7.71 9.07
C TYR A 141 25.52 -6.76 10.15
N ASN A 142 24.22 -6.44 10.14
CA ASN A 142 23.65 -5.50 11.11
C ASN A 142 23.45 -6.15 12.49
N GLN A 143 23.88 -5.44 13.53
CA GLN A 143 23.75 -5.84 14.93
C GLN A 143 22.30 -5.97 15.39
N LEU A 144 21.34 -5.28 14.74
CA LEU A 144 19.91 -5.39 15.08
C LEU A 144 19.30 -6.74 14.68
N THR A 145 19.86 -7.43 13.68
CA THR A 145 19.47 -8.79 13.26
C THR A 145 20.49 -9.85 13.71
N GLY A 146 21.59 -9.44 14.35
CA GLY A 146 22.72 -10.30 14.68
C GLY A 146 23.43 -10.92 13.46
N GLY A 147 23.11 -10.42 12.26
CA GLY A 147 23.15 -11.22 11.04
C GLY A 147 22.12 -12.34 11.14
N LEU A 148 21.04 -12.30 10.35
CA LEU A 148 19.91 -13.23 10.46
C LEU A 148 20.41 -14.68 10.65
N VAL A 149 20.13 -15.24 11.82
CA VAL A 149 20.53 -16.62 12.13
C VAL A 149 19.68 -17.54 11.28
N ILE A 150 20.28 -18.52 10.61
CA ILE A 150 19.46 -19.46 9.82
C ILE A 150 18.65 -20.33 10.78
N ASN A 151 19.27 -20.79 11.87
CA ASN A 151 18.69 -21.61 12.96
C ASN A 151 18.09 -22.94 12.51
N LYS A 152 18.53 -23.47 11.36
CA LYS A 152 18.12 -24.80 10.88
C LYS A 152 18.98 -25.90 11.47
N LYS A 153 18.37 -27.06 11.71
CA LYS A 153 19.09 -28.29 12.07
C LYS A 153 19.63 -28.94 10.80
N GLY A 154 20.89 -29.34 10.83
CA GLY A 154 21.53 -30.03 9.72
C GLY A 154 22.37 -29.10 8.85
N PRO A 155 22.86 -29.62 7.72
CA PRO A 155 23.68 -28.84 6.80
C PRO A 155 22.86 -27.80 6.04
N VAL A 156 23.55 -26.74 5.63
CA VAL A 156 23.04 -25.69 4.74
C VAL A 156 23.87 -25.70 3.47
N THR A 157 23.19 -25.79 2.33
CA THR A 157 23.82 -25.65 1.02
C THR A 157 24.09 -24.18 0.77
N VAL A 158 25.33 -23.81 0.51
CA VAL A 158 25.76 -22.44 0.24
C VAL A 158 26.05 -22.29 -1.24
N ILE A 159 25.29 -21.43 -1.91
CA ILE A 159 25.43 -21.15 -3.34
C ILE A 159 25.89 -19.70 -3.53
N ALA A 160 27.08 -19.53 -4.11
CA ALA A 160 27.64 -18.22 -4.45
C ALA A 160 28.54 -18.33 -5.68
N ASP A 161 28.55 -17.31 -6.54
CA ASP A 161 29.43 -17.24 -7.71
C ASP A 161 29.34 -18.47 -8.64
N GLY A 162 28.13 -19.02 -8.78
CA GLY A 162 27.85 -20.25 -9.54
C GLY A 162 28.40 -21.55 -8.92
N LYS A 163 28.96 -21.50 -7.72
CA LYS A 163 29.50 -22.65 -6.99
C LYS A 163 28.58 -23.04 -5.84
N SER A 164 28.50 -24.35 -5.58
CA SER A 164 27.79 -24.93 -4.43
C SER A 164 28.79 -25.52 -3.44
N SER A 165 28.55 -25.30 -2.15
CA SER A 165 29.31 -25.90 -1.05
C SER A 165 28.38 -26.18 0.14
N GLU A 166 28.83 -26.93 1.14
CA GLU A 166 27.96 -27.33 2.27
C GLU A 166 28.52 -26.85 3.61
N ALA A 167 27.70 -26.22 4.43
CA ALA A 167 28.02 -25.81 5.79
C ALA A 167 27.31 -26.73 6.81
N PRO A 168 28.03 -27.49 7.64
CA PRO A 168 27.43 -28.56 8.44
C PRO A 168 26.54 -28.08 9.61
N ASN A 169 26.60 -26.79 9.96
CA ASN A 169 25.87 -26.24 11.09
C ASN A 169 25.01 -25.03 10.68
N GLY A 170 23.76 -25.31 10.28
CA GLY A 170 22.75 -24.29 9.98
C GLY A 170 22.28 -23.45 11.16
N LYS A 171 22.79 -23.65 12.39
CA LYS A 171 22.49 -22.80 13.54
C LYS A 171 23.36 -21.55 13.62
N LEU A 172 24.39 -21.46 12.79
CA LEU A 172 25.26 -20.30 12.76
C LEU A 172 24.58 -19.12 12.03
N PRO A 173 24.97 -17.87 12.33
CA PRO A 173 24.60 -16.71 11.52
C PRO A 173 24.99 -16.90 10.06
N ALA A 174 24.17 -16.40 9.13
CA ALA A 174 24.47 -16.47 7.69
C ALA A 174 25.86 -15.90 7.37
N ALA A 175 26.23 -14.77 7.98
CA ALA A 175 27.56 -14.16 7.86
C ALA A 175 28.69 -15.14 8.20
N SER A 176 28.61 -15.82 9.35
CA SER A 176 29.63 -16.76 9.80
C SER A 176 29.75 -17.98 8.88
N ILE A 177 28.63 -18.43 8.30
CA ILE A 177 28.63 -19.49 7.31
C ILE A 177 29.37 -19.04 6.04
N LEU A 178 29.06 -17.86 5.52
CA LEU A 178 29.71 -17.30 4.33
C LEU A 178 31.21 -17.06 4.56
N ASP A 179 31.59 -16.47 5.69
CA ASP A 179 33.00 -16.24 6.07
C ASP A 179 33.77 -17.56 6.15
N SER A 180 33.16 -18.62 6.71
CA SER A 180 33.78 -19.96 6.78
C SER A 180 34.03 -20.60 5.40
N LYS A 181 33.32 -20.13 4.37
CA LYS A 181 33.50 -20.52 2.96
C LYS A 181 34.38 -19.55 2.17
N GLY A 182 34.90 -18.51 2.82
CA GLY A 182 35.69 -17.47 2.17
C GLY A 182 34.87 -16.57 1.23
N ILE A 183 33.56 -16.51 1.42
CA ILE A 183 32.66 -15.69 0.61
C ILE A 183 32.51 -14.33 1.28
N ASN A 184 33.20 -13.32 0.74
CA ASN A 184 33.01 -11.94 1.15
C ASN A 184 31.83 -11.34 0.38
N VAL A 185 30.86 -10.78 1.09
CA VAL A 185 29.67 -10.16 0.49
C VAL A 185 29.90 -8.66 0.31
N GLY A 186 29.66 -8.16 -0.91
CA GLY A 186 29.70 -6.74 -1.23
C GLY A 186 28.55 -5.96 -0.60
N LYS A 187 28.63 -4.62 -0.62
CA LYS A 187 27.60 -3.76 0.00
C LYS A 187 26.22 -3.87 -0.65
N GLU A 188 26.19 -4.16 -1.94
CA GLU A 188 24.98 -4.23 -2.75
C GLU A 188 24.59 -5.68 -3.06
N ASP A 189 25.45 -6.64 -2.74
CA ASP A 189 25.17 -8.05 -2.94
C ASP A 189 23.97 -8.47 -2.09
N ARG A 190 23.13 -9.33 -2.68
CA ARG A 190 21.92 -9.82 -2.02
C ARG A 190 22.19 -11.19 -1.46
N VAL A 191 21.74 -11.43 -0.23
CA VAL A 191 21.81 -12.76 0.38
C VAL A 191 20.41 -13.19 0.73
N SER A 192 20.07 -14.44 0.43
CA SER A 192 18.79 -15.01 0.78
C SER A 192 18.93 -16.39 1.40
N VAL A 193 17.96 -16.73 2.24
CA VAL A 193 17.79 -18.09 2.76
C VAL A 193 16.51 -18.63 2.17
N GLU A 194 16.61 -19.76 1.49
CA GLU A 194 15.50 -20.46 0.87
C GLU A 194 15.36 -21.86 1.47
N GLU A 195 14.11 -22.29 1.60
CA GLU A 195 13.79 -23.67 1.96
C GLU A 195 13.05 -24.32 0.78
N ASP A 196 13.71 -25.31 0.18
CA ASP A 196 13.22 -26.08 -0.95
C ASP A 196 13.05 -27.53 -0.51
N GLY A 197 11.80 -27.94 -0.27
CA GLY A 197 11.50 -29.22 0.38
C GLY A 197 12.15 -29.33 1.77
N SER A 198 13.12 -30.25 1.91
CA SER A 198 13.90 -30.45 3.13
C SER A 198 15.27 -29.77 3.11
N GLU A 199 15.67 -29.20 1.98
CA GLU A 199 16.97 -28.55 1.82
C GLU A 199 16.88 -27.09 2.25
N THR A 200 17.86 -26.64 3.03
CA THR A 200 18.05 -25.22 3.34
C THR A 200 19.21 -24.70 2.52
N ILE A 201 18.97 -23.68 1.71
CA ILE A 201 19.98 -23.09 0.84
C ILE A 201 20.20 -21.64 1.27
N LEU A 202 21.48 -21.28 1.44
CA LEU A 202 21.96 -19.92 1.62
C LEU A 202 22.56 -19.45 0.30
N ARG A 203 21.93 -18.46 -0.32
CA ARG A 203 22.31 -17.97 -1.64
C ARG A 203 22.89 -16.56 -1.55
N VAL A 204 23.99 -16.33 -2.27
CA VAL A 204 24.54 -14.99 -2.50
C VAL A 204 24.39 -14.67 -3.97
N LYS A 205 23.74 -13.54 -4.29
CA LYS A 205 23.64 -12.99 -5.63
C LYS A 205 24.50 -11.74 -5.75
N ARG A 206 25.39 -11.69 -6.75
CA ARG A 206 26.29 -10.55 -6.97
C ARG A 206 25.54 -9.42 -7.66
N VAL A 207 25.58 -8.23 -7.08
CA VAL A 207 24.96 -7.04 -7.70
C VAL A 207 26.05 -6.15 -8.28
N THR A 208 25.90 -5.80 -9.55
CA THR A 208 26.84 -4.93 -10.26
C THR A 208 26.07 -3.92 -11.11
N HIS A 209 26.72 -2.80 -11.43
CA HIS A 209 26.13 -1.72 -12.21
C HIS A 209 26.95 -1.49 -13.48
N GLY A 210 26.28 -1.22 -14.60
CA GLY A 210 26.91 -0.94 -15.88
C GLY A 210 26.09 0.05 -16.72
N GLN A 211 26.62 0.37 -17.90
CA GLN A 211 25.90 1.18 -18.88
C GLN A 211 25.78 0.44 -20.21
N GLU A 212 24.58 0.46 -20.78
CA GLU A 212 24.30 -0.06 -22.12
C GLU A 212 23.91 1.07 -23.06
N THR A 213 24.41 1.01 -24.29
CA THR A 213 24.10 2.00 -25.33
C THR A 213 23.25 1.35 -26.41
N ARG A 214 22.10 1.94 -26.73
CA ARG A 214 21.19 1.48 -27.78
C ARG A 214 20.92 2.58 -28.79
N THR A 215 20.95 2.22 -30.07
CA THR A 215 20.59 3.14 -31.15
C THR A 215 19.14 2.91 -31.54
N LYS A 216 18.36 3.98 -31.62
CA LYS A 216 16.98 3.95 -32.09
C LYS A 216 16.82 4.87 -33.29
N SER A 217 16.18 4.36 -34.35
CA SER A 217 15.88 5.16 -35.54
C SER A 217 14.70 6.09 -35.28
N VAL A 218 14.82 7.33 -35.75
CA VAL A 218 13.77 8.35 -35.71
C VAL A 218 13.22 8.52 -37.12
N PRO A 219 11.96 8.14 -37.39
CA PRO A 219 11.35 8.30 -38.72
C PRO A 219 11.40 9.75 -39.21
N TYR A 220 11.60 9.95 -40.51
CA TYR A 220 11.47 11.28 -41.12
C TYR A 220 10.00 11.67 -41.30
N SER A 221 9.73 12.98 -41.39
CA SER A 221 8.40 13.50 -41.72
C SER A 221 8.32 13.86 -43.21
N THR A 222 7.10 13.98 -43.76
CA THR A 222 6.88 14.41 -45.14
C THR A 222 6.27 15.82 -45.15
N GLN A 223 6.85 16.72 -45.93
CA GLN A 223 6.38 18.07 -46.16
C GLN A 223 5.95 18.25 -47.62
N THR A 224 4.80 18.89 -47.83
CA THR A 224 4.28 19.17 -49.17
C THR A 224 4.36 20.66 -49.45
N ILE A 225 4.93 21.05 -50.59
CA ILE A 225 5.02 22.46 -51.03
C ILE A 225 4.28 22.64 -52.36
N ILE A 226 3.58 23.76 -52.53
CA ILE A 226 2.92 24.08 -53.81
C ILE A 226 3.96 24.71 -54.75
N ASP A 227 4.07 24.20 -55.96
CA ASP A 227 5.00 24.68 -56.97
C ASP A 227 4.27 25.04 -58.26
N SER A 228 4.19 26.34 -58.55
CA SER A 228 3.51 26.88 -59.73
C SER A 228 4.16 26.48 -61.06
N SER A 229 5.37 25.91 -61.06
CA SER A 229 6.03 25.41 -62.27
C SER A 229 5.57 24.01 -62.69
N LEU A 230 4.92 23.27 -61.79
CA LEU A 230 4.36 21.96 -62.07
C LEU A 230 2.92 22.09 -62.59
N GLU A 231 2.52 21.23 -63.53
CA GLU A 231 1.13 21.15 -63.97
C GLU A 231 0.22 20.75 -62.80
N SER A 232 -1.04 21.21 -62.82
CA SER A 232 -2.01 20.88 -61.78
C SER A 232 -2.09 19.38 -61.53
N GLY A 233 -1.93 18.98 -60.27
CA GLY A 233 -2.01 17.59 -59.85
C GLY A 233 -0.76 16.75 -60.11
N GLN A 234 0.28 17.29 -60.77
CA GLN A 234 1.58 16.64 -60.82
C GLN A 234 2.33 16.78 -59.50
N THR A 235 3.08 15.74 -59.14
CA THR A 235 3.89 15.68 -57.92
C THR A 235 5.33 15.35 -58.24
N GLU A 236 6.28 16.04 -57.62
CA GLU A 236 7.71 15.78 -57.75
C GLU A 236 8.37 15.72 -56.36
N ILE A 237 9.17 14.70 -56.10
CA ILE A 237 9.95 14.64 -54.85
C ILE A 237 11.15 15.59 -55.00
N ARG A 238 11.13 16.72 -54.30
CA ARG A 238 12.21 17.71 -54.28
C ARG A 238 13.34 17.32 -53.34
N GLN A 239 13.03 16.57 -52.28
CA GLN A 239 14.02 16.08 -51.33
C GLN A 239 13.60 14.71 -50.79
N GLN A 240 14.49 13.73 -50.88
CA GLN A 240 14.24 12.41 -50.31
C GLN A 240 14.41 12.45 -48.78
N GLY A 241 13.42 11.95 -48.05
CA GLY A 241 13.49 11.85 -46.60
C GLY A 241 14.48 10.78 -46.15
N GLN A 242 15.11 11.01 -45.00
CA GLN A 242 16.03 10.05 -44.36
C GLN A 242 15.76 10.00 -42.87
N ASN A 243 15.60 8.78 -42.34
CA ASN A 243 15.44 8.61 -40.89
C ASN A 243 16.68 9.14 -40.16
N GLY A 244 16.42 9.77 -39.03
CA GLY A 244 17.42 10.10 -38.04
C GLY A 244 17.77 8.91 -37.16
N GLU A 245 18.71 9.14 -36.26
CA GLU A 245 19.16 8.21 -35.25
C GLU A 245 19.37 8.97 -33.94
N ILE A 246 18.89 8.36 -32.86
CA ILE A 246 19.19 8.76 -31.49
C ILE A 246 19.95 7.62 -30.82
N GLN A 247 20.86 7.99 -29.93
CA GLN A 247 21.60 7.08 -29.07
C GLN A 247 21.08 7.26 -27.64
N GLN A 248 20.62 6.16 -27.05
CA GLN A 248 20.11 6.08 -25.69
C GLN A 248 21.12 5.33 -24.83
N VAL A 249 21.54 5.93 -23.72
CA VAL A 249 22.41 5.30 -22.72
C VAL A 249 21.55 4.94 -21.52
N PHE A 250 21.62 3.68 -21.10
CA PHE A 250 20.89 3.14 -19.98
C PHE A 250 21.86 2.81 -18.86
N ASN A 251 21.55 3.21 -17.62
CA ASN A 251 22.19 2.63 -16.44
C ASN A 251 21.48 1.31 -16.14
N VAL A 252 22.22 0.20 -16.13
CA VAL A 252 21.71 -1.16 -15.96
C VAL A 252 22.26 -1.76 -14.68
N THR A 253 21.38 -2.35 -13.88
CA THR A 253 21.74 -3.14 -12.69
C THR A 253 21.69 -4.62 -13.07
N TYR A 254 22.77 -5.33 -12.80
CA TYR A 254 22.91 -6.76 -13.05
C TYR A 254 22.93 -7.53 -11.74
N VAL A 255 22.20 -8.64 -11.70
CA VAL A 255 22.21 -9.61 -10.59
C VAL A 255 22.70 -10.94 -11.14
N ASP A 256 23.80 -11.45 -10.60
CA ASP A 256 24.53 -12.61 -11.14
C ASP A 256 24.86 -12.51 -12.65
N GLY A 257 25.13 -11.27 -13.10
CA GLY A 257 25.44 -10.97 -14.51
C GLY A 257 24.21 -10.88 -15.43
N VAL A 258 23.00 -11.08 -14.92
CA VAL A 258 21.74 -10.92 -15.67
C VAL A 258 21.16 -9.55 -15.41
N ALA A 259 20.77 -8.81 -16.45
CA ALA A 259 20.15 -7.50 -16.32
C ALA A 259 18.80 -7.61 -15.60
N GLU A 260 18.64 -6.90 -14.49
CA GLU A 260 17.42 -6.91 -13.67
C GLU A 260 16.61 -5.61 -13.84
N SER A 261 17.28 -4.47 -13.92
CA SER A 261 16.63 -3.18 -14.13
C SER A 261 17.48 -2.27 -15.00
N GLU A 262 16.81 -1.40 -15.74
CA GLU A 262 17.45 -0.37 -16.56
C GLU A 262 16.72 0.96 -16.40
N THR A 263 17.49 2.05 -16.42
CA THR A 263 16.95 3.42 -16.41
C THR A 263 17.63 4.23 -17.49
N LEU A 264 16.85 5.00 -18.26
CA LEU A 264 17.40 5.88 -19.29
C LEU A 264 18.23 6.98 -18.61
N ALA A 265 19.54 6.96 -18.82
CA ALA A 265 20.48 7.93 -18.27
C ALA A 265 20.57 9.17 -19.16
N SER A 266 20.62 8.96 -20.47
CA SER A 266 20.67 10.05 -21.46
C SER A 266 20.17 9.61 -22.82
N GLU A 267 19.68 10.56 -23.59
CA GLU A 267 19.34 10.40 -25.00
C GLU A 267 20.02 11.52 -25.80
N THR A 268 20.63 11.18 -26.93
CA THR A 268 21.33 12.15 -27.78
C THR A 268 21.07 11.85 -29.24
N THR A 269 20.69 12.87 -30.01
CA THR A 269 20.53 12.75 -31.46
C THR A 269 21.90 12.64 -32.13
N THR A 270 22.20 11.47 -32.69
CA THR A 270 23.44 11.24 -33.44
C THR A 270 23.28 11.61 -34.92
N LYS A 271 22.07 11.46 -35.46
CA LYS A 271 21.72 11.85 -36.82
C LYS A 271 20.33 12.50 -36.83
N ALA A 272 20.23 13.75 -37.25
CA ALA A 272 18.92 14.39 -37.41
C ALA A 272 18.15 13.72 -38.56
N ALA A 273 16.84 13.53 -38.38
CA ALA A 273 15.99 13.09 -39.48
C ALA A 273 15.89 14.21 -40.52
N VAL A 274 15.92 13.82 -41.79
CA VAL A 274 15.79 14.72 -42.94
C VAL A 274 14.39 14.50 -43.52
N ASP A 275 13.57 15.54 -43.55
CA ASP A 275 12.20 15.43 -44.06
C ASP A 275 12.16 15.17 -45.58
N GLN A 276 11.15 14.42 -46.01
CA GLN A 276 10.84 14.25 -47.44
C GLN A 276 10.03 15.44 -47.93
N ILE A 277 10.49 16.15 -48.97
CA ILE A 277 9.77 17.27 -49.56
C ILE A 277 9.13 16.85 -50.88
N ILE A 278 7.81 16.96 -50.97
CA ILE A 278 7.03 16.69 -52.17
C ILE A 278 6.47 18.02 -52.69
N ALA A 279 6.87 18.43 -53.90
CA ALA A 279 6.25 19.55 -54.60
C ALA A 279 5.00 19.07 -55.34
N VAL A 280 3.92 19.85 -55.27
CA VAL A 280 2.67 19.58 -55.98
C VAL A 280 2.26 20.79 -56.81
N GLY A 281 1.83 20.58 -58.05
CA GLY A 281 1.31 21.65 -58.90
C GLY A 281 0.03 22.26 -58.33
N PRO A 282 -0.21 23.58 -58.54
CA PRO A 282 -1.37 24.26 -57.99
C PRO A 282 -2.65 23.60 -58.48
N GLU A 283 -3.59 23.39 -57.57
CA GLU A 283 -4.88 22.79 -57.87
C GLU A 283 -5.59 23.59 -58.96
N LYS A 284 -6.03 22.91 -60.02
CA LYS A 284 -6.76 23.52 -61.14
C LYS A 284 -8.06 24.11 -60.62
N VAL A 285 -8.08 25.44 -60.51
CA VAL A 285 -9.31 26.18 -60.24
C VAL A 285 -10.22 26.03 -61.46
N GLU A 286 -11.26 25.19 -61.36
CA GLU A 286 -12.31 25.17 -62.37
C GLU A 286 -13.04 26.52 -62.35
N GLU A 287 -12.95 27.28 -63.44
CA GLU A 287 -13.76 28.49 -63.60
C GLU A 287 -15.25 28.12 -63.57
N PRO A 288 -16.10 28.89 -62.87
CA PRO A 288 -17.54 28.65 -62.88
C PRO A 288 -18.04 28.76 -64.32
N LYS A 289 -18.60 27.67 -64.86
CA LYS A 289 -19.19 27.64 -66.21
C LYS A 289 -20.22 28.76 -66.33
N LYS A 290 -19.91 29.76 -67.15
CA LYS A 290 -20.89 30.75 -67.64
C LYS A 290 -21.92 30.02 -68.51
N ASP A 291 -23.16 30.04 -68.06
CA ASP A 291 -24.32 29.60 -68.83
C ASP A 291 -24.61 30.63 -69.93
N THR A 292 -24.50 30.21 -71.19
CA THR A 292 -24.90 30.99 -72.37
C THR A 292 -25.87 30.16 -73.22
N GLY A 293 -27.14 30.26 -72.85
CA GLY A 293 -28.37 30.29 -73.65
C GLY A 293 -28.40 29.82 -75.11
N SER A 294 -29.43 29.03 -75.44
CA SER A 294 -30.61 29.50 -76.23
C SER A 294 -31.29 28.40 -77.07
N GLY A 295 -32.62 28.26 -76.86
CA GLY A 295 -33.62 27.86 -77.86
C GLY A 295 -33.90 26.36 -77.96
N LYS A 296 -35.11 25.87 -78.24
CA LYS A 296 -36.42 26.45 -78.55
C LYS A 296 -37.41 25.27 -78.55
N ALA A 297 -38.65 25.50 -78.12
CA ALA A 297 -39.69 24.48 -77.94
C ALA A 297 -40.33 24.01 -79.27
N ASP A 298 -40.73 22.73 -79.33
CA ASP A 298 -42.01 22.26 -79.89
C ASP A 298 -42.32 20.80 -79.39
N SER A 299 -43.49 20.25 -79.72
CA SER A 299 -44.55 19.82 -78.80
C SER A 299 -44.87 18.31 -78.67
N GLY A 300 -45.67 17.99 -77.63
CA GLY A 300 -46.45 16.76 -77.37
C GLY A 300 -46.05 16.07 -76.05
N THR A 301 -46.87 15.85 -75.01
CA THR A 301 -48.32 15.58 -74.92
C THR A 301 -48.82 15.75 -73.46
N ASN A 302 -50.09 16.15 -73.30
CA ASN A 302 -51.06 15.99 -72.18
C ASN A 302 -50.61 16.14 -70.72
N GLN A 303 -50.85 17.31 -70.10
CA GLN A 303 -52.02 17.68 -69.26
C GLN A 303 -52.30 16.71 -68.10
N SER A 304 -51.77 16.98 -66.89
CA SER A 304 -52.21 17.99 -65.91
C SER A 304 -53.52 17.62 -65.22
N THR A 305 -53.45 17.24 -63.94
CA THR A 305 -53.85 18.13 -62.83
C THR A 305 -53.50 17.51 -61.48
N LYS A 306 -52.76 18.27 -60.65
CA LYS A 306 -52.78 18.26 -59.16
C LYS A 306 -54.25 18.25 -58.68
N PRO A 307 -54.61 17.81 -57.45
CA PRO A 307 -54.14 18.54 -56.26
C PRO A 307 -54.14 17.75 -54.91
N SER A 308 -53.61 18.41 -53.88
CA SER A 308 -54.06 18.38 -52.46
C SER A 308 -53.90 17.14 -51.56
N THR A 309 -53.28 17.39 -50.40
CA THR A 309 -53.64 17.01 -49.01
C THR A 309 -54.29 15.64 -48.70
N SER A 310 -53.75 14.99 -47.64
CA SER A 310 -54.42 14.11 -46.63
C SER A 310 -55.37 13.03 -47.16
N ASP A 311 -55.16 11.75 -46.89
CA ASP A 311 -55.34 11.13 -45.57
C ASP A 311 -55.13 9.59 -45.71
N LYS A 312 -54.75 8.93 -44.62
CA LYS A 312 -55.14 7.55 -44.22
C LYS A 312 -54.84 6.32 -45.11
N ASP A 313 -54.07 5.43 -44.46
CA ASP A 313 -54.40 4.04 -44.16
C ASP A 313 -54.51 2.96 -45.25
N LYS A 314 -53.85 1.86 -44.88
CA LYS A 314 -54.15 0.43 -45.09
C LYS A 314 -53.70 -0.19 -46.41
N ASN A 315 -52.73 -1.11 -46.39
CA ASN A 315 -52.72 -2.46 -45.79
C ASN A 315 -53.10 -3.50 -46.84
N ASP A 316 -52.14 -4.37 -47.16
CA ASP A 316 -52.29 -5.82 -47.32
C ASP A 316 -50.98 -6.39 -47.86
N SER A 317 -50.54 -7.60 -47.57
CA SER A 317 -50.84 -8.59 -46.53
C SER A 317 -49.83 -9.72 -46.80
N SER A 318 -49.30 -10.34 -45.75
CA SER A 318 -49.25 -11.79 -45.49
C SER A 318 -47.87 -12.13 -44.89
N ASN A 319 -47.67 -13.05 -43.95
CA ASN A 319 -48.51 -13.86 -43.07
C ASN A 319 -47.55 -14.58 -42.10
N SER A 320 -48.06 -14.97 -40.91
CA SER A 320 -47.54 -15.99 -39.96
C SER A 320 -46.36 -15.57 -39.05
N ASN A 321 -46.53 -15.19 -37.78
CA ASN A 321 -47.15 -15.83 -36.59
C ASN A 321 -46.31 -17.03 -36.06
N SER A 322 -45.64 -16.92 -34.91
CA SER A 322 -46.18 -17.23 -33.57
C SER A 322 -45.21 -16.69 -32.50
N ASN A 323 -45.57 -15.82 -31.55
CA ASN A 323 -46.48 -15.93 -30.38
C ASN A 323 -45.89 -16.88 -29.30
N SER A 324 -45.87 -16.63 -27.99
CA SER A 324 -46.46 -15.64 -27.06
C SER A 324 -45.61 -15.68 -25.76
N GLY A 325 -45.70 -14.80 -24.76
CA GLY A 325 -46.74 -13.84 -24.39
C GLY A 325 -46.17 -12.85 -23.35
N ASN A 326 -46.64 -11.60 -23.33
CA ASN A 326 -47.92 -11.12 -22.76
C ASN A 326 -47.76 -10.84 -21.25
N SER A 327 -48.06 -9.67 -20.68
CA SER A 327 -48.63 -8.41 -21.17
C SER A 327 -48.65 -7.36 -20.06
N ASN A 328 -48.58 -6.09 -20.47
CA ASN A 328 -49.44 -4.93 -20.15
C ASN A 328 -49.78 -4.61 -18.67
N ASN A 329 -49.96 -3.36 -18.25
CA ASN A 329 -50.41 -2.18 -18.99
C ASN A 329 -49.97 -0.88 -18.29
N SER A 330 -49.90 0.15 -19.12
CA SER A 330 -49.79 1.58 -18.90
C SER A 330 -50.75 2.20 -17.87
N GLY A 331 -50.42 3.44 -17.47
CA GLY A 331 -51.46 4.48 -17.37
C GLY A 331 -51.29 5.57 -16.31
N ASN A 332 -50.66 6.68 -16.73
CA ASN A 332 -51.19 8.05 -16.60
C ASN A 332 -51.04 8.88 -15.29
N SER A 333 -50.42 10.06 -15.47
CA SER A 333 -50.75 11.43 -14.99
C SER A 333 -51.08 11.74 -13.53
N GLY A 334 -50.49 12.83 -13.02
CA GLY A 334 -51.27 13.83 -12.28
C GLY A 334 -50.62 14.52 -11.07
N ASN A 335 -49.87 15.59 -11.35
CA ASN A 335 -49.78 16.89 -10.68
C ASN A 335 -50.13 17.11 -9.18
N SER A 336 -49.28 17.95 -8.55
CA SER A 336 -49.62 19.12 -7.72
C SER A 336 -49.44 19.10 -6.19
N SER A 337 -48.42 19.88 -5.77
CA SER A 337 -48.47 21.03 -4.85
C SER A 337 -48.60 20.89 -3.32
N ASN A 338 -47.86 21.82 -2.69
CA ASN A 338 -47.98 22.45 -1.36
C ASN A 338 -47.31 21.75 -0.17
N ASN A 339 -46.72 22.43 0.82
CA ASN A 339 -46.24 23.81 1.05
C ASN A 339 -45.58 23.82 2.46
N SER A 340 -44.74 24.82 2.73
CA SER A 340 -44.53 25.51 4.02
C SER A 340 -43.60 24.96 5.12
N GLY A 341 -42.72 25.86 5.57
CA GLY A 341 -42.30 26.03 6.98
C GLY A 341 -40.78 25.97 7.20
N SER A 342 -40.02 27.07 7.10
CA SER A 342 -39.65 28.02 8.20
C SER A 342 -38.75 27.38 9.27
N ASN A 343 -37.73 27.97 9.88
CA ASN A 343 -36.95 29.21 9.79
C ASN A 343 -35.88 29.11 10.92
N SER A 344 -34.80 29.89 10.81
CA SER A 344 -34.06 30.52 11.92
C SER A 344 -33.02 29.72 12.73
N GLY A 345 -31.78 30.21 12.70
CA GLY A 345 -30.75 29.93 13.69
C GLY A 345 -29.40 30.61 13.40
N ASN A 346 -29.40 31.93 13.18
CA ASN A 346 -28.20 32.76 13.14
C ASN A 346 -27.60 32.92 14.55
N SER A 347 -26.28 32.86 14.70
CA SER A 347 -25.54 33.64 15.70
C SER A 347 -24.07 33.76 15.30
N ASN A 348 -23.65 35.02 15.23
CA ASN A 348 -22.36 35.55 14.84
C ASN A 348 -21.71 36.21 16.07
N SER A 349 -20.39 36.07 16.24
CA SER A 349 -19.50 36.85 17.13
C SER A 349 -18.07 36.33 16.86
N ASN A 350 -17.14 36.96 16.11
CA ASN A 350 -16.47 38.25 16.29
C ASN A 350 -16.06 38.52 17.75
N ASN A 351 -14.84 38.91 18.15
CA ASN A 351 -13.73 39.57 17.46
C ASN A 351 -12.47 39.60 18.36
N SER A 352 -11.33 39.90 17.72
CA SER A 352 -10.08 40.54 18.21
C SER A 352 -9.10 39.61 18.92
N GLY A 353 -7.83 39.53 18.52
CA GLY A 353 -6.87 40.56 18.07
C GLY A 353 -5.69 40.45 19.08
N ASN A 354 -4.41 40.42 18.74
CA ASN A 354 -3.68 41.26 17.80
C ASN A 354 -2.20 40.78 17.71
N SER A 355 -1.68 40.74 16.49
CA SER A 355 -0.36 41.24 16.01
C SER A 355 1.00 40.79 16.59
N SER A 356 1.79 40.27 15.64
CA SER A 356 3.20 40.58 15.26
C SER A 356 4.32 40.15 16.22
N ASN A 357 5.49 39.65 15.78
CA ASN A 357 6.33 40.01 14.63
C ASN A 357 7.28 38.82 14.30
N ASN A 358 7.31 38.31 13.07
CA ASN A 358 8.32 38.52 12.02
C ASN A 358 9.72 37.88 12.25
N GLY A 359 10.11 37.06 11.28
CA GLY A 359 11.40 36.37 11.17
C GLY A 359 11.44 35.57 9.86
N SER A 360 11.43 36.30 8.74
CA SER A 360 11.49 35.80 7.37
C SER A 360 12.86 35.22 6.99
N SER A 361 12.86 34.11 6.27
CA SER A 361 13.83 33.84 5.19
C SER A 361 13.18 33.02 4.07
N ASN A 362 12.72 33.77 3.05
CA ASN A 362 12.67 33.50 1.60
C ASN A 362 13.63 32.37 1.14
N SER A 363 13.44 31.55 0.10
CA SER A 363 12.71 31.56 -1.19
C SER A 363 13.02 30.16 -1.82
N ASN A 364 12.32 29.54 -2.77
CA ASN A 364 11.75 30.03 -4.01
C ASN A 364 10.79 28.97 -4.60
N SER A 365 9.84 29.45 -5.39
CA SER A 365 8.73 28.76 -6.05
C SER A 365 9.10 28.29 -7.48
N GLY A 366 8.35 27.28 -7.96
CA GLY A 366 8.22 26.89 -9.37
C GLY A 366 7.34 25.65 -9.48
N ASN A 367 6.02 25.77 -9.30
CA ASN A 367 5.01 25.94 -10.36
C ASN A 367 5.12 24.91 -11.50
N SER A 368 4.24 23.90 -11.50
CA SER A 368 3.96 23.06 -12.67
C SER A 368 2.46 22.91 -12.86
N ASN A 369 2.06 23.35 -14.04
CA ASN A 369 0.71 23.58 -14.51
C ASN A 369 -0.03 22.27 -14.86
N SER A 370 -1.33 22.31 -14.65
CA SER A 370 -2.33 21.34 -15.10
C SER A 370 -2.42 21.32 -16.62
N GLY A 371 -2.28 20.12 -17.21
CA GLY A 371 -2.45 19.85 -18.62
C GLY A 371 -3.10 18.49 -18.82
N ASN A 372 -4.42 18.50 -19.00
CA ASN A 372 -5.27 17.37 -19.33
C ASN A 372 -4.99 16.85 -20.77
N SER A 373 -4.78 15.54 -20.94
CA SER A 373 -5.00 14.81 -22.20
C SER A 373 -5.15 13.32 -21.89
N GLY A 374 -6.27 12.74 -22.34
CA GLY A 374 -6.65 11.35 -22.09
C GLY A 374 -6.25 10.37 -23.19
N SER A 375 -6.39 9.08 -22.82
CA SER A 375 -6.43 7.87 -23.66
C SER A 375 -5.07 7.41 -24.24
N ASN A 376 -4.65 6.14 -24.24
CA ASN A 376 -5.29 4.83 -24.08
C ASN A 376 -4.21 3.75 -23.84
N SER A 377 -4.54 2.75 -23.01
CA SER A 377 -4.06 1.35 -22.96
C SER A 377 -2.59 1.00 -23.24
N GLY A 378 -1.96 0.46 -22.19
CA GLY A 378 -0.77 -0.37 -22.26
C GLY A 378 -0.50 -0.98 -20.89
N SER A 379 -1.14 -2.12 -20.61
CA SER A 379 -0.98 -2.90 -19.37
C SER A 379 0.50 -3.22 -19.12
N ASN A 380 1.11 -2.53 -18.16
CA ASN A 380 2.37 -2.95 -17.58
C ASN A 380 2.21 -2.88 -16.06
N SER A 381 1.73 -3.99 -15.48
CA SER A 381 1.77 -4.26 -14.05
C SER A 381 3.23 -4.51 -13.64
N GLY A 382 4.03 -3.44 -13.66
CA GLY A 382 5.29 -3.41 -12.96
C GLY A 382 4.99 -3.22 -11.48
N SER A 383 5.07 -4.31 -10.72
CA SER A 383 5.06 -4.28 -9.26
C SER A 383 6.08 -3.23 -8.80
N SER A 384 5.59 -2.13 -8.24
CA SER A 384 6.42 -1.10 -7.63
C SER A 384 7.03 -1.66 -6.34
N SER A 385 8.04 -2.53 -6.48
CA SER A 385 8.85 -3.11 -5.39
C SER A 385 9.75 -2.06 -4.71
N GLY A 386 9.68 -0.79 -5.12
CA GLY A 386 10.55 0.29 -4.62
C GLY A 386 10.13 0.99 -3.32
N SER A 387 9.12 0.52 -2.58
CA SER A 387 8.65 1.24 -1.38
C SER A 387 8.43 0.40 -0.12
N GLY A 388 8.73 -0.91 -0.12
CA GLY A 388 8.50 -1.74 1.06
C GLY A 388 7.01 -1.76 1.49
N ARG A 389 6.09 -1.62 0.54
CA ARG A 389 4.64 -1.57 0.82
C ARG A 389 3.94 -2.65 0.02
N LEU A 390 2.92 -3.26 0.62
CA LEU A 390 2.07 -4.22 -0.07
C LEU A 390 1.03 -3.43 -0.89
N TRP A 391 1.52 -2.76 -1.94
CA TRP A 391 0.75 -1.82 -2.73
C TRP A 391 -0.10 -2.54 -3.78
N HIS A 392 -1.41 -2.27 -3.77
CA HIS A 392 -2.40 -2.86 -4.69
C HIS A 392 -2.26 -4.39 -4.87
N PRO A 393 -2.25 -5.18 -3.78
CA PRO A 393 -1.93 -6.58 -3.85
C PRO A 393 -2.97 -7.40 -4.62
N SER A 394 -2.51 -8.48 -5.24
CA SER A 394 -3.39 -9.57 -5.65
C SER A 394 -4.07 -10.21 -4.42
N VAL A 395 -5.16 -10.95 -4.64
CA VAL A 395 -5.80 -11.73 -3.56
C VAL A 395 -4.82 -12.73 -2.94
N SER A 396 -3.97 -13.34 -3.76
CA SER A 396 -2.90 -14.25 -3.31
C SER A 396 -1.90 -13.53 -2.39
N GLN A 397 -1.36 -12.39 -2.82
CA GLN A 397 -0.43 -11.58 -2.01
C GLN A 397 -1.03 -11.19 -0.66
N ALA A 398 -2.30 -10.77 -0.67
CA ALA A 398 -3.01 -10.40 0.55
C ALA A 398 -3.19 -11.61 1.49
N GLN A 399 -3.55 -12.77 0.96
CA GLN A 399 -3.68 -14.01 1.73
C GLN A 399 -2.33 -14.46 2.31
N THR A 400 -1.27 -14.49 1.50
CA THR A 400 0.06 -14.91 1.94
C THR A 400 0.66 -13.97 2.98
N TYR A 401 0.51 -12.66 2.79
CA TYR A 401 0.89 -11.69 3.83
C TYR A 401 0.12 -11.94 5.14
N ALA A 402 -1.20 -12.09 5.06
CA ALA A 402 -2.04 -12.33 6.23
C ALA A 402 -1.75 -13.67 6.91
N ALA A 403 -1.44 -14.71 6.14
CA ALA A 403 -1.09 -16.03 6.63
C ALA A 403 0.12 -15.95 7.56
N ALA A 404 1.19 -15.30 7.11
CA ALA A 404 2.38 -15.09 7.92
C ALA A 404 2.12 -14.12 9.09
N ALA A 405 1.40 -13.02 8.88
CA ALA A 405 1.08 -12.05 9.93
C ALA A 405 0.21 -12.66 11.05
N ALA A 406 -0.72 -13.57 10.71
CA ALA A 406 -1.48 -14.36 11.67
C ALA A 406 -0.60 -15.37 12.41
N ALA A 407 0.28 -16.08 11.69
CA ALA A 407 1.21 -17.03 12.31
C ALA A 407 2.17 -16.37 13.30
N GLN A 408 2.63 -15.14 13.03
CA GLN A 408 3.42 -14.34 14.00
C GLN A 408 2.69 -14.12 15.34
N ARG A 409 1.36 -14.09 15.32
CA ARG A 409 0.50 -13.97 16.51
C ARG A 409 0.17 -15.33 17.15
N GLY A 410 0.68 -16.42 16.60
CA GLY A 410 0.32 -17.78 16.96
C GLY A 410 -1.04 -18.23 16.40
N TRP A 411 -1.67 -17.44 15.54
CA TRP A 411 -2.95 -17.78 14.91
C TRP A 411 -2.71 -18.65 13.69
N THR A 412 -2.73 -19.96 13.93
CA THR A 412 -2.56 -21.01 12.92
C THR A 412 -3.73 -21.98 12.95
N GLY A 413 -3.84 -22.85 11.95
CA GLY A 413 -4.91 -23.85 11.89
C GLY A 413 -6.31 -23.22 11.95
N ALA A 414 -7.12 -23.59 12.94
CA ALA A 414 -8.50 -23.11 13.06
C ALA A 414 -8.63 -21.58 13.17
N GLU A 415 -7.64 -20.89 13.75
CA GLU A 415 -7.64 -19.44 13.82
C GLU A 415 -7.40 -18.82 12.44
N TRP A 416 -6.52 -19.42 11.64
CA TRP A 416 -6.30 -19.01 10.26
C TRP A 416 -7.52 -19.29 9.39
N ASP A 417 -8.13 -20.48 9.52
CA ASP A 417 -9.35 -20.83 8.79
C ASP A 417 -10.50 -19.86 9.09
N ALA A 418 -10.57 -19.35 10.32
CA ALA A 418 -11.55 -18.33 10.70
C ALA A 418 -11.25 -16.97 10.03
N ILE A 419 -9.99 -16.54 9.93
CA ILE A 419 -9.61 -15.31 9.19
C ILE A 419 -10.00 -15.45 7.72
N VAL A 420 -9.67 -16.58 7.09
CA VAL A 420 -10.03 -16.86 5.70
C VAL A 420 -11.54 -16.79 5.49
N TRP A 421 -12.32 -17.40 6.38
CA TRP A 421 -13.77 -17.32 6.32
C TRP A 421 -14.29 -15.88 6.46
N LEU A 422 -13.80 -15.14 7.46
CA LEU A 422 -14.23 -13.77 7.75
C LEU A 422 -13.96 -12.86 6.54
N TRP A 423 -12.73 -12.83 6.03
CA TRP A 423 -12.37 -11.88 4.97
C TRP A 423 -12.84 -12.31 3.58
N ASN A 424 -13.11 -13.61 3.36
CA ASN A 424 -13.88 -14.05 2.19
C ASN A 424 -15.30 -13.47 2.18
N LYS A 425 -15.97 -13.42 3.33
CA LYS A 425 -17.32 -12.85 3.47
C LYS A 425 -17.33 -11.32 3.41
N GLU A 426 -16.28 -10.68 3.89
CA GLU A 426 -16.18 -9.22 3.94
C GLU A 426 -15.87 -8.58 2.58
N SER A 427 -14.79 -9.02 1.94
CA SER A 427 -14.24 -8.33 0.77
C SER A 427 -13.82 -9.28 -0.36
N GLY A 428 -13.81 -10.59 -0.09
CA GLY A 428 -13.11 -11.54 -0.95
C GLY A 428 -11.62 -11.20 -1.07
N TRP A 429 -11.01 -10.66 0.00
CA TRP A 429 -9.60 -10.25 0.07
C TRP A 429 -9.18 -9.09 -0.83
N ARG A 430 -10.14 -8.36 -1.42
CA ARG A 430 -9.82 -7.24 -2.32
C ARG A 430 -9.44 -5.99 -1.51
N TRP A 431 -8.22 -5.49 -1.73
CA TRP A 431 -7.72 -4.27 -1.08
C TRP A 431 -8.59 -3.04 -1.35
N ASN A 432 -9.24 -2.99 -2.51
CA ASN A 432 -10.09 -1.88 -2.94
C ASN A 432 -11.59 -2.14 -2.75
N ALA A 433 -11.98 -3.14 -1.96
CA ALA A 433 -13.40 -3.40 -1.68
C ALA A 433 -14.02 -2.21 -0.92
N ALA A 434 -14.86 -1.43 -1.60
CA ALA A 434 -15.61 -0.33 -1.01
C ALA A 434 -17.10 -0.65 -1.02
N ASN A 435 -17.77 -0.43 0.10
CA ASN A 435 -19.23 -0.55 0.19
C ASN A 435 -19.88 0.75 -0.30
N PRO A 436 -20.73 0.76 -1.35
CA PRO A 436 -21.35 2.00 -1.85
C PRO A 436 -22.30 2.67 -0.85
N TYR A 437 -22.82 1.92 0.11
CA TYR A 437 -23.85 2.35 1.04
C TYR A 437 -23.31 2.65 2.45
N SER A 438 -22.02 2.42 2.70
CA SER A 438 -21.37 2.73 3.97
C SER A 438 -19.93 3.20 3.75
N SER A 439 -19.25 3.68 4.79
CA SER A 439 -17.83 4.02 4.70
C SER A 439 -16.90 2.83 4.95
N ALA A 440 -17.44 1.60 4.86
CA ALA A 440 -16.68 0.36 5.01
C ALA A 440 -15.73 0.16 3.82
N TYR A 441 -14.47 -0.19 4.12
CA TYR A 441 -13.45 -0.31 3.08
C TYR A 441 -12.38 -1.36 3.39
N GLY A 442 -11.82 -1.93 2.32
CA GLY A 442 -10.62 -2.74 2.31
C GLY A 442 -10.87 -4.19 2.70
N ILE A 443 -9.79 -4.95 2.86
CA ILE A 443 -9.81 -6.37 3.19
C ILE A 443 -10.69 -6.66 4.43
N PRO A 444 -10.52 -5.95 5.57
CA PRO A 444 -11.31 -6.21 6.77
C PRO A 444 -12.65 -5.45 6.82
N GLN A 445 -13.03 -4.71 5.75
CA GLN A 445 -14.21 -3.83 5.72
C GLN A 445 -14.30 -2.89 6.94
N ALA A 446 -13.22 -2.16 7.24
CA ALA A 446 -13.16 -1.24 8.38
C ALA A 446 -14.15 -0.07 8.21
N LEU A 447 -14.93 0.25 9.26
CA LEU A 447 -15.99 1.27 9.21
C LEU A 447 -15.74 2.44 10.21
N PRO A 448 -15.41 3.67 9.74
CA PRO A 448 -14.94 4.00 8.39
C PRO A 448 -13.52 3.49 8.11
N GLY A 449 -13.16 3.34 6.84
CA GLY A 449 -11.83 2.87 6.41
C GLY A 449 -10.65 3.68 6.96
N SER A 450 -10.85 4.98 7.20
CA SER A 450 -9.82 5.88 7.74
C SER A 450 -9.29 5.50 9.13
N LYS A 451 -9.98 4.63 9.87
CA LYS A 451 -9.50 4.09 11.16
C LYS A 451 -8.22 3.26 11.04
N MET A 452 -7.89 2.80 9.85
CA MET A 452 -6.68 2.01 9.58
C MET A 452 -5.41 2.85 9.57
N GLY A 453 -5.51 4.20 9.51
CA GLY A 453 -4.35 5.09 9.52
C GLY A 453 -3.74 5.31 8.14
N THR A 454 -2.55 5.91 8.07
CA THR A 454 -1.94 6.34 6.81
C THR A 454 -1.75 5.18 5.82
N GLY A 455 -2.06 5.41 4.54
CA GLY A 455 -1.86 4.42 3.47
C GLY A 455 -2.96 3.37 3.35
N TRP A 456 -3.99 3.43 4.20
CA TRP A 456 -5.10 2.47 4.26
C TRP A 456 -5.84 2.22 2.95
N GLN A 457 -5.86 3.19 2.03
CA GLN A 457 -6.58 3.06 0.77
C GLN A 457 -5.90 2.08 -0.17
N ASP A 458 -4.58 2.02 -0.19
CA ASP A 458 -3.84 1.34 -1.26
C ASP A 458 -2.91 0.23 -0.76
N ASP A 459 -2.65 0.18 0.54
CA ASP A 459 -1.68 -0.73 1.14
C ASP A 459 -2.36 -1.87 1.89
N GLY A 460 -2.31 -3.06 1.30
CA GLY A 460 -2.92 -4.26 1.89
C GLY A 460 -2.30 -4.64 3.22
N ALA A 461 -1.01 -4.35 3.47
CA ALA A 461 -0.37 -4.65 4.74
C ALA A 461 -0.99 -3.83 5.86
N VAL A 462 -1.20 -2.53 5.63
CA VAL A 462 -1.89 -1.63 6.57
C VAL A 462 -3.30 -2.14 6.89
N GLN A 463 -4.03 -2.58 5.87
CA GLN A 463 -5.39 -3.10 6.05
C GLN A 463 -5.41 -4.40 6.85
N ILE A 464 -4.53 -5.34 6.52
CA ILE A 464 -4.44 -6.65 7.17
C ILE A 464 -3.99 -6.49 8.62
N ASP A 465 -2.91 -5.73 8.88
CA ASP A 465 -2.38 -5.53 10.23
C ASP A 465 -3.38 -4.86 11.15
N TRP A 466 -4.11 -3.87 10.64
CA TRP A 466 -5.21 -3.26 11.38
C TRP A 466 -6.31 -4.27 11.67
N GLY A 467 -6.73 -5.06 10.66
CA GLY A 467 -7.78 -6.07 10.80
C GLY A 467 -7.43 -7.13 11.85
N LEU A 468 -6.20 -7.67 11.82
CA LEU A 468 -5.71 -8.63 12.82
C LEU A 468 -5.67 -8.00 14.22
N SER A 469 -5.20 -6.75 14.32
CA SER A 469 -5.14 -6.03 15.60
C SER A 469 -6.54 -5.75 16.16
N TYR A 470 -7.50 -5.41 15.31
CA TYR A 470 -8.90 -5.21 15.68
C TYR A 470 -9.53 -6.51 16.20
N ILE A 471 -9.29 -7.64 15.53
CA ILE A 471 -9.75 -8.95 15.99
C ILE A 471 -9.20 -9.26 17.38
N ALA A 472 -7.89 -9.08 17.60
CA ALA A 472 -7.24 -9.33 18.89
C ALA A 472 -7.85 -8.47 20.01
N GLN A 473 -8.07 -7.18 19.74
CA GLN A 473 -8.56 -6.23 20.76
C GLN A 473 -10.04 -6.43 21.10
N ARG A 474 -10.89 -6.76 20.11
CA ARG A 474 -12.35 -6.81 20.27
C ARG A 474 -12.88 -8.20 20.59
N TYR A 475 -12.25 -9.22 20.02
CA TYR A 475 -12.74 -10.60 20.09
C TYR A 475 -11.72 -11.55 20.72
N GLY A 476 -10.46 -11.14 20.92
CA GLY A 476 -9.40 -11.98 21.46
C GLY A 476 -8.81 -12.92 20.41
N THR A 477 -9.65 -13.75 19.77
CA THR A 477 -9.24 -14.69 18.71
C THR A 477 -10.15 -14.64 17.48
N PRO A 478 -9.62 -14.94 16.27
CA PRO A 478 -10.42 -15.09 15.06
C PRO A 478 -11.59 -16.08 15.17
N THR A 479 -11.39 -17.24 15.79
CA THR A 479 -12.47 -18.23 16.00
C THR A 479 -13.59 -17.67 16.86
N ASN A 480 -13.27 -16.90 17.90
CA ASN A 480 -14.27 -16.24 18.74
C ASN A 480 -15.01 -15.13 17.97
N CYS A 481 -14.30 -14.37 17.14
CA CYS A 481 -14.89 -13.39 16.23
C CYS A 481 -15.93 -14.05 15.30
N LYS A 482 -15.50 -15.09 14.58
CA LYS A 482 -16.37 -15.87 13.68
C LYS A 482 -17.62 -16.40 14.40
N ARG A 483 -17.44 -17.02 15.58
CA ARG A 483 -18.56 -17.54 16.38
C ARG A 483 -19.59 -16.46 16.74
N ILE A 484 -19.14 -15.27 17.14
CA ILE A 484 -20.03 -14.16 17.49
C ILE A 484 -20.81 -13.69 16.25
N TRP A 485 -20.15 -13.63 15.09
CA TRP A 485 -20.78 -13.16 13.85
C TRP A 485 -21.82 -14.15 13.33
N GLU A 486 -21.53 -15.45 13.41
CA GLU A 486 -22.49 -16.52 13.12
C GLU A 486 -23.70 -16.44 14.06
N GLN A 487 -23.50 -16.17 15.36
CA GLN A 487 -24.59 -16.03 16.34
C GLN A 487 -25.46 -14.78 16.12
N GLN A 488 -24.88 -13.70 15.62
CA GLN A 488 -25.59 -12.45 15.36
C GLN A 488 -26.30 -12.44 14.00
N GLY A 489 -26.15 -13.51 13.20
CA GLY A 489 -26.77 -13.63 11.89
C GLY A 489 -26.25 -12.59 10.89
N TRP A 490 -25.01 -12.13 11.06
CA TRP A 490 -24.40 -11.19 10.12
C TRP A 490 -24.07 -11.85 8.77
N TYR A 491 -23.94 -13.19 8.73
CA TYR A 491 -23.64 -13.98 7.53
C TYR A 491 -24.24 -15.39 7.50
#